data_AF-A0A914NMT8-F1
#
_entry.id   AF-A0A914NMT8-F1
#
_cell.length_a   1.000
_cell.length_b   1.000
_cell.length_c   1.000
_cell.angle_alpha   90.00
_cell.angle_beta   90.00
_cell.angle_gamma   90.00
#
_symmetry.space_group_name_H-M   'P 1'
#
loop_
_entity.id
_entity.type
_entity.pdbx_description
1 polymer ?
#
loop_
_entity_poly.entity_id
_entity_poly.type
_entity_poly.pdbx_seq_one_letter_code
_entity_poly.pdbx_strand_id
1 'polypeptide(L)'
;PIPSGCCFAWFSLALATRIRVTFLNFGFGNGVSPSPSSSSSIQQQQENQVNGVVKPTENDEHIHTAEDIAEEENADETNLENSRKTIFSSDDEDQEINTARDSNLITSRWLALNEVFIGESHAARVSYYDVQVDNGPMTKQKSSGMTICTGTGSSSWHFNINRMTEQTIEEVLSVIDKMGLKLDQVVDAEMIENICRKFNEKLRFGPELTTMAFSVRDPVFNATFPKMSIRGFANKILIKSRCKNAHLILDGSTSMPFNRGAEVLLEIHPEDALRTAVFSKEHRS
;
A
#
# COMPACT_ATOMS: atom_id res chain seq x y z
N PRO A 1 39.17 46.87 -5.26
CA PRO A 1 39.28 45.55 -5.92
C PRO A 1 38.83 44.44 -4.96
N ILE A 2 37.55 44.08 -5.06
CA ILE A 2 36.96 42.92 -4.37
C ILE A 2 37.26 41.69 -5.24
N PRO A 3 37.65 40.53 -4.69
CA PRO A 3 37.95 39.36 -5.51
C PRO A 3 36.69 38.90 -6.24
N SER A 4 36.69 39.03 -7.56
CA SER A 4 35.73 38.44 -8.48
C SER A 4 35.92 36.92 -8.50
N GLY A 5 34.99 36.16 -7.93
CA GLY A 5 35.03 34.69 -8.07
C GLY A 5 34.19 33.84 -7.10
N CYS A 6 33.27 34.39 -6.30
CA CYS A 6 32.30 33.53 -5.61
C CYS A 6 31.12 33.25 -6.54
N CYS A 7 31.12 32.08 -7.20
CA CYS A 7 29.89 31.49 -7.71
C CYS A 7 29.02 31.14 -6.50
N PHE A 8 28.06 31.99 -6.16
CA PHE A 8 26.98 31.61 -5.25
C PHE A 8 26.10 30.62 -6.00
N ALA A 9 26.24 29.32 -5.70
CA ALA A 9 25.27 28.34 -6.13
C ALA A 9 23.96 28.64 -5.38
N TRP A 10 22.99 29.21 -6.08
CA TRP A 10 21.63 29.35 -5.57
C TRP A 10 21.02 27.95 -5.48
N PHE A 11 20.72 27.51 -4.26
CA PHE A 11 19.91 26.32 -4.04
C PHE A 11 18.58 26.73 -3.42
N SER A 12 17.51 26.10 -3.87
CA SER A 12 16.20 26.20 -3.21
C SER A 12 15.93 24.90 -2.43
N LEU A 13 15.20 25.00 -1.32
CA LEU A 13 14.75 23.84 -0.57
C LEU A 13 13.34 23.47 -1.05
N ALA A 14 13.20 22.29 -1.61
CA ALA A 14 11.91 21.67 -1.86
C ALA A 14 11.56 20.72 -0.69
N LEU A 15 10.27 20.50 -0.46
CA LEU A 15 9.77 19.53 0.50
C LEU A 15 9.17 18.35 -0.24
N ALA A 16 9.56 17.14 0.18
CA ALA A 16 8.95 15.90 -0.26
C ALA A 16 8.27 15.24 0.94
N THR A 17 6.96 15.01 0.84
CA THR A 17 6.20 14.34 1.90
C THR A 17 6.55 12.86 2.00
N ARG A 18 6.28 12.27 3.16
CA ARG A 18 6.49 10.85 3.45
C ARG A 18 5.22 10.28 4.10
N ILE A 19 4.89 9.03 3.79
CA ILE A 19 3.81 8.29 4.43
C ILE A 19 4.32 7.80 5.78
N ARG A 20 3.66 8.22 6.86
CA ARG A 20 3.81 7.66 8.19
C ARG A 20 2.99 6.39 8.29
N VAL A 21 3.63 5.30 8.68
CA VAL A 21 3.01 4.01 8.95
C VAL A 21 3.02 3.77 10.46
N THR A 22 1.85 3.80 11.07
CA THR A 22 1.66 3.56 12.50
C THR A 22 0.93 2.25 12.70
N PHE A 23 1.57 1.27 13.32
CA PHE A 23 0.91 0.04 13.73
C PHE A 23 0.03 0.33 14.96
N LEU A 24 -1.28 0.11 14.82
CA LEU A 24 -2.24 0.15 15.92
C LEU A 24 -2.29 -1.20 16.64
N ASN A 25 -2.03 -2.28 15.90
CA ASN A 25 -1.88 -3.63 16.41
C ASN A 25 -0.87 -4.38 15.54
N PHE A 26 0.11 -5.05 16.14
CA PHE A 26 1.08 -5.86 15.39
C PHE A 26 0.58 -7.26 15.04
N GLY A 27 -0.57 -7.69 15.58
CA GLY A 27 -1.15 -9.01 15.32
C GLY A 27 -0.37 -10.18 15.94
N PHE A 28 0.64 -9.92 16.76
CA PHE A 28 1.35 -10.95 17.53
C PHE A 28 0.60 -11.20 18.84
N GLY A 29 0.15 -12.43 19.07
CA GLY A 29 0.07 -12.93 20.44
C GLY A 29 1.47 -12.84 21.04
N ASN A 30 1.59 -12.17 22.20
CA ASN A 30 2.81 -11.91 22.97
C ASN A 30 4.12 -12.52 22.42
N GLY A 31 5.05 -11.67 21.95
CA GLY A 31 6.48 -11.95 22.14
C GLY A 31 7.42 -12.04 20.92
N VAL A 32 7.17 -11.38 19.79
CA VAL A 32 8.23 -11.24 18.75
C VAL A 32 8.30 -9.81 18.23
N SER A 33 9.37 -9.10 18.60
CA SER A 33 9.75 -7.81 18.01
C SER A 33 10.40 -8.02 16.63
N PRO A 34 10.02 -7.25 15.59
CA PRO A 34 10.61 -7.39 14.26
C PRO A 34 12.06 -6.85 14.24
N SER A 35 12.99 -7.65 13.75
CA SER A 35 14.35 -7.20 13.40
C SER A 35 14.39 -6.83 11.90
N PRO A 36 15.08 -5.74 11.52
CA PRO A 36 15.25 -5.39 10.11
C PRO A 36 16.24 -6.36 9.47
N SER A 37 15.75 -7.24 8.59
CA SER A 37 16.62 -8.10 7.78
C SER A 37 17.18 -7.29 6.60
N SER A 38 18.51 -7.12 6.57
CA SER A 38 19.25 -6.56 5.44
C SER A 38 19.03 -7.36 4.16
N SER A 39 18.82 -6.65 3.06
CA SER A 39 18.36 -7.12 1.74
C SER A 39 19.38 -7.90 0.90
N SER A 40 20.29 -8.68 1.48
CA SER A 40 21.27 -9.48 0.72
C SER A 40 20.94 -10.98 0.62
N SER A 41 19.91 -11.47 1.31
CA SER A 41 19.66 -12.93 1.41
C SER A 41 18.59 -13.49 0.47
N ILE A 42 17.76 -12.63 -0.15
CA ILE A 42 16.63 -13.08 -0.99
C ILE A 42 17.08 -13.42 -2.42
N GLN A 43 18.21 -12.87 -2.90
CA GLN A 43 18.76 -13.21 -4.22
C GLN A 43 19.66 -14.46 -4.23
N GLN A 44 20.19 -14.90 -3.09
CA GLN A 44 21.08 -16.09 -3.04
C GLN A 44 20.35 -17.42 -2.87
N GLN A 45 19.05 -17.44 -2.58
CA GLN A 45 18.30 -18.69 -2.41
C GLN A 45 17.66 -19.25 -3.70
N GLN A 46 17.77 -18.55 -4.83
CA GLN A 46 17.20 -19.00 -6.11
C GLN A 46 18.17 -19.78 -7.02
N GLU A 47 19.47 -19.89 -6.68
CA GLU A 47 20.45 -20.58 -7.55
C GLU A 47 20.79 -22.02 -7.15
N ASN A 48 20.24 -22.56 -6.04
CA ASN A 48 20.63 -23.88 -5.51
C ASN A 48 19.56 -24.99 -5.60
N GLN A 49 18.67 -24.97 -6.59
CA GLN A 49 17.80 -26.12 -6.90
C GLN A 49 17.66 -26.35 -8.40
N VAL A 50 18.76 -26.75 -9.04
CA VAL A 50 18.71 -27.54 -10.28
C VAL A 50 19.54 -28.79 -10.02
N ASN A 51 18.88 -29.87 -9.63
CA ASN A 51 19.18 -31.28 -9.92
C ASN A 51 18.54 -32.20 -8.85
N GLY A 52 17.51 -32.94 -9.24
CA GLY A 52 16.93 -33.98 -8.40
C GLY A 52 15.56 -34.42 -8.89
N VAL A 53 15.52 -35.42 -9.78
CA VAL A 53 14.30 -36.11 -10.19
C VAL A 53 13.72 -36.86 -8.98
N VAL A 54 12.47 -36.56 -8.59
CA VAL A 54 11.69 -37.37 -7.65
C VAL A 54 10.30 -37.63 -8.25
N LYS A 55 9.93 -38.91 -8.32
CA LYS A 55 8.62 -39.42 -8.79
C LYS A 55 7.51 -39.14 -7.77
N PRO A 56 6.23 -39.05 -8.20
CA PRO A 56 5.14 -38.69 -7.31
C PRO A 56 4.68 -39.86 -6.44
N THR A 57 4.37 -39.57 -5.18
CA THR A 57 3.52 -40.40 -4.31
C THR A 57 2.20 -39.67 -4.09
N GLU A 58 1.10 -40.35 -4.41
CA GLU A 58 -0.27 -39.96 -4.09
C GLU A 58 -0.45 -39.87 -2.56
N ASN A 59 -1.14 -38.83 -2.07
CA ASN A 59 -2.26 -38.92 -1.13
C ASN A 59 -2.77 -37.52 -0.67
N ASP A 60 -4.11 -37.42 -0.69
CA ASP A 60 -5.03 -36.56 0.06
C ASP A 60 -5.08 -35.03 -0.21
N GLU A 61 -5.88 -34.66 -1.21
CA GLU A 61 -6.53 -33.35 -1.30
C GLU A 61 -7.78 -33.32 -0.40
N HIS A 62 -7.71 -32.62 0.73
CA HIS A 62 -8.90 -32.11 1.42
C HIS A 62 -9.13 -30.65 1.03
N ILE A 63 -10.11 -30.42 0.16
CA ILE A 63 -10.62 -29.09 -0.17
C ILE A 63 -11.60 -28.71 0.95
N HIS A 64 -11.25 -27.72 1.76
CA HIS A 64 -12.17 -27.15 2.75
C HIS A 64 -13.34 -26.47 2.04
N THR A 65 -14.56 -26.81 2.47
CA THR A 65 -15.79 -26.27 1.93
C THR A 65 -16.20 -25.01 2.67
N ALA A 66 -17.13 -24.23 2.10
CA ALA A 66 -17.60 -22.98 2.69
C ALA A 66 -18.31 -23.16 4.04
N GLU A 67 -18.76 -24.38 4.36
CA GLU A 67 -19.42 -24.72 5.63
C GLU A 67 -18.41 -24.88 6.77
N ASP A 68 -17.20 -25.40 6.48
CA ASP A 68 -16.13 -25.56 7.47
C ASP A 68 -15.63 -24.20 8.01
N ILE A 69 -15.70 -23.15 7.19
CA ILE A 69 -15.31 -21.78 7.58
C ILE A 69 -16.39 -21.13 8.47
N ALA A 70 -17.67 -21.46 8.28
CA ALA A 70 -18.77 -20.89 9.04
C ALA A 70 -18.88 -21.47 10.46
N GLU A 71 -18.43 -22.71 10.67
CA GLU A 71 -18.39 -23.34 12.00
C GLU A 71 -17.25 -22.80 12.87
N GLU A 72 -16.09 -22.47 12.30
CA GLU A 72 -14.99 -21.81 13.03
C GLU A 72 -15.32 -20.35 13.43
N GLU A 73 -16.12 -19.63 12.63
CA GLU A 73 -16.51 -18.23 12.93
C GLU A 73 -17.48 -18.11 14.13
N ASN A 74 -18.35 -19.10 14.36
CA ASN A 74 -19.31 -19.07 15.48
C ASN A 74 -18.69 -19.41 16.85
N ALA A 75 -17.61 -20.21 16.86
CA ALA A 75 -16.92 -20.57 18.10
C ALA A 75 -16.12 -19.40 18.69
N ASP A 76 -15.67 -18.45 17.86
CA ASP A 76 -14.79 -17.34 18.28
C ASP A 76 -15.57 -16.14 18.85
N GLU A 77 -16.80 -15.88 18.39
CA GLU A 77 -17.66 -14.81 18.93
C GLU A 77 -18.06 -15.05 20.39
N THR A 78 -18.32 -16.30 20.78
CA THR A 78 -18.70 -16.66 22.16
C THR A 78 -17.55 -16.51 23.18
N ASN A 79 -16.29 -16.61 22.74
CA ASN A 79 -15.11 -16.40 23.59
C ASN A 79 -14.77 -14.90 23.78
N LEU A 80 -15.08 -14.07 22.79
CA LEU A 80 -14.84 -12.62 22.86
C LEU A 80 -15.81 -11.92 23.83
N GLU A 81 -17.04 -12.42 23.94
CA GLU A 81 -18.08 -11.84 24.81
C GLU A 81 -17.90 -12.22 26.28
N ASN A 82 -17.29 -13.38 26.58
CA ASN A 82 -16.89 -13.77 27.93
C ASN A 82 -15.67 -12.99 28.43
N SER A 83 -14.72 -12.64 27.56
CA SER A 83 -13.56 -11.82 27.93
C SER A 83 -13.90 -10.35 28.24
N ARG A 84 -15.06 -9.87 27.75
CA ARG A 84 -15.52 -8.49 27.98
C ARG A 84 -16.18 -8.29 29.35
N LYS A 85 -16.56 -9.37 30.05
CA LYS A 85 -17.23 -9.31 31.37
C LYS A 85 -16.28 -9.26 32.56
N THR A 86 -14.98 -9.50 32.37
CA THR A 86 -13.99 -9.55 33.47
C THR A 86 -13.19 -8.27 33.67
N ILE A 87 -13.47 -7.19 32.92
CA ILE A 87 -12.72 -5.93 32.97
C ILE A 87 -13.60 -4.81 33.57
N PHE A 88 -14.13 -5.01 34.78
CA PHE A 88 -14.67 -3.92 35.59
C PHE A 88 -14.55 -4.30 37.07
N SER A 89 -13.38 -4.07 37.67
CA SER A 89 -13.29 -3.73 39.09
C SER A 89 -11.99 -3.02 39.44
N SER A 90 -12.17 -1.97 40.23
CA SER A 90 -11.23 -1.21 41.08
C SER A 90 -10.20 -0.28 40.42
N ASP A 91 -10.44 0.99 40.74
CA ASP A 91 -9.66 2.21 40.55
C ASP A 91 -8.35 2.21 41.39
N ASP A 92 -7.35 2.99 40.92
CA ASP A 92 -6.19 3.59 41.65
C ASP A 92 -4.78 3.46 41.01
N GLU A 93 -4.63 3.13 39.71
CA GLU A 93 -3.30 3.08 39.03
C GLU A 93 -3.13 3.98 37.77
N ASP A 94 -3.96 5.02 37.60
CA ASP A 94 -4.07 5.75 36.32
C ASP A 94 -3.02 6.85 36.04
N GLN A 95 -2.05 7.11 36.92
CA GLN A 95 -1.09 8.21 36.72
C GLN A 95 0.30 7.83 36.21
N GLU A 96 0.78 6.60 36.42
CA GLU A 96 2.10 6.16 35.88
C GLU A 96 2.02 5.45 34.52
N ILE A 97 0.82 5.00 34.11
CA ILE A 97 0.62 4.24 32.86
C ILE A 97 0.58 5.16 31.62
N ASN A 98 0.17 6.43 31.78
CA ASN A 98 0.03 7.34 30.64
C ASN A 98 1.38 7.86 30.09
N THR A 99 2.39 8.06 30.94
CA THR A 99 3.74 8.48 30.52
C THR A 99 4.53 7.37 29.83
N ALA A 100 4.24 6.09 30.13
CA ALA A 100 4.84 4.93 29.47
C ALA A 100 4.20 4.60 28.10
N ARG A 101 2.92 4.95 27.90
CA ARG A 101 2.25 4.81 26.60
C ARG A 101 2.78 5.81 25.57
N ASP A 102 3.01 7.06 25.96
CA ASP A 102 3.52 8.10 25.05
C ASP A 102 4.98 7.87 24.63
N SER A 103 5.80 7.28 25.51
CA SER A 103 7.21 7.00 25.21
C SER A 103 7.41 5.78 24.30
N ASN A 104 6.48 4.81 24.30
CA ASN A 104 6.46 3.71 23.33
C ASN A 104 5.85 4.07 21.96
N LEU A 105 5.09 5.17 21.85
CA LEU A 105 4.62 5.68 20.56
C LEU A 105 5.71 6.39 19.75
N ILE A 106 6.83 6.77 20.39
CA ILE A 106 7.94 7.46 19.72
C ILE A 106 8.88 6.47 19.00
N THR A 107 8.80 5.17 19.28
CA THR A 107 9.83 4.18 18.89
C THR A 107 9.52 3.30 17.68
N SER A 108 8.46 3.55 16.88
CA SER A 108 8.41 2.97 15.53
C SER A 108 7.63 3.81 14.51
N ARG A 109 8.09 5.05 14.26
CA ARG A 109 7.59 5.83 13.12
C ARG A 109 8.27 5.34 11.85
N TRP A 110 7.64 4.41 11.16
CA TRP A 110 8.09 3.96 9.86
C TRP A 110 7.65 4.98 8.82
N LEU A 111 8.58 5.42 7.98
CA LEU A 111 8.34 6.46 6.98
C LEU A 111 8.69 5.89 5.60
N ALA A 112 7.75 6.01 4.66
CA ALA A 112 7.97 5.69 3.24
C ALA A 112 8.01 6.98 2.42
N LEU A 113 9.04 7.15 1.59
CA LEU A 113 9.18 8.32 0.71
C LEU A 113 8.32 8.20 -0.54
N ASN A 114 8.26 7.03 -1.15
CA ASN A 114 7.60 6.80 -2.42
C ASN A 114 6.28 6.06 -2.21
N GLU A 115 6.34 4.83 -1.69
CA GLU A 115 5.14 4.00 -1.56
C GLU A 115 5.18 2.99 -0.42
N VAL A 116 3.99 2.59 -0.02
CA VAL A 116 3.68 1.46 0.85
C VAL A 116 2.88 0.46 0.03
N PHE A 117 3.33 -0.79 -0.03
CA PHE A 117 2.58 -1.92 -0.57
C PHE A 117 2.13 -2.84 0.56
N ILE A 118 0.90 -3.35 0.47
CA ILE A 118 0.33 -4.29 1.42
C ILE A 118 -0.25 -5.48 0.65
N GLY A 119 0.16 -6.70 1.02
CA GLY A 119 -0.38 -7.92 0.45
C GLY A 119 0.29 -9.20 0.97
N GLU A 120 -0.26 -10.35 0.60
CA GLU A 120 0.38 -11.66 0.81
C GLU A 120 1.77 -11.71 0.16
N SER A 121 2.73 -12.36 0.82
CA SER A 121 4.11 -12.47 0.34
C SER A 121 4.24 -13.25 -0.96
N HIS A 122 3.29 -14.14 -1.24
CA HIS A 122 3.29 -14.96 -2.44
C HIS A 122 2.30 -14.37 -3.45
N ALA A 123 2.77 -13.99 -4.63
CA ALA A 123 1.96 -13.30 -5.65
C ALA A 123 0.73 -14.10 -6.12
N ALA A 124 0.77 -15.44 -6.06
CA ALA A 124 -0.38 -16.29 -6.39
C ALA A 124 -1.44 -16.39 -5.26
N ARG A 125 -1.20 -15.79 -4.08
CA ARG A 125 -2.14 -15.80 -2.96
C ARG A 125 -2.91 -14.48 -2.93
N VAL A 126 -4.22 -14.61 -2.69
CA VAL A 126 -5.11 -13.45 -2.61
C VAL A 126 -5.02 -12.83 -1.23
N SER A 127 -4.92 -11.50 -1.18
CA SER A 127 -4.89 -10.72 0.05
C SER A 127 -6.31 -10.41 0.51
N TYR A 128 -6.55 -10.60 1.81
CA TYR A 128 -7.81 -10.27 2.47
C TYR A 128 -7.53 -9.23 3.55
N TYR A 129 -8.28 -8.14 3.54
CA TYR A 129 -8.11 -7.06 4.51
C TYR A 129 -9.41 -6.29 4.67
N ASP A 130 -9.56 -5.60 5.80
CA ASP A 130 -10.46 -4.47 5.88
C ASP A 130 -9.71 -3.20 5.52
N VAL A 131 -10.37 -2.29 4.81
CA VAL A 131 -9.85 -0.96 4.53
C VAL A 131 -10.90 0.09 4.79
N GLN A 132 -10.47 1.17 5.42
CA GLN A 132 -11.21 2.41 5.55
C GLN A 132 -10.36 3.51 4.91
N VAL A 133 -10.97 4.22 3.97
CA VAL A 133 -10.38 5.39 3.31
C VAL A 133 -11.03 6.64 3.91
N ASP A 134 -10.22 7.53 4.47
CA ASP A 134 -10.64 8.72 5.20
C ASP A 134 -11.75 8.42 6.23
N ASN A 135 -12.85 9.18 6.19
CA ASN A 135 -14.02 9.02 7.04
C ASN A 135 -15.08 8.08 6.43
N GLY A 136 -14.68 7.30 5.41
CA GLY A 136 -15.54 6.30 4.79
C GLY A 136 -15.79 5.09 5.70
N PRO A 137 -16.68 4.18 5.31
CA PRO A 137 -16.90 2.94 6.05
C PRO A 137 -15.69 2.02 5.95
N MET A 138 -15.48 1.22 7.00
CA MET A 138 -14.57 0.08 6.96
C MET A 138 -15.17 -1.01 6.08
N THR A 139 -14.47 -1.42 5.03
CA THR A 139 -14.98 -2.37 4.03
C THR A 139 -14.05 -3.57 3.87
N LYS A 140 -14.63 -4.77 3.77
CA LYS A 140 -13.89 -5.99 3.46
C LYS A 140 -13.44 -5.96 1.99
N GLN A 141 -12.18 -6.23 1.74
CA GLN A 141 -11.60 -6.28 0.40
C GLN A 141 -10.82 -7.57 0.15
N LYS A 142 -10.86 -7.99 -1.11
CA LYS A 142 -10.17 -9.16 -1.65
C LYS A 142 -9.47 -8.75 -2.95
N SER A 143 -8.15 -8.83 -2.98
CA SER A 143 -7.36 -8.33 -4.12
C SER A 143 -5.93 -8.92 -4.14
N SER A 144 -5.14 -8.62 -5.16
CA SER A 144 -3.69 -8.90 -5.22
C SER A 144 -2.85 -8.01 -4.27
N GLY A 145 -3.50 -7.23 -3.41
CA GLY A 145 -2.88 -6.24 -2.54
C GLY A 145 -3.28 -4.81 -2.89
N MET A 146 -2.72 -3.85 -2.15
CA MET A 146 -2.96 -2.42 -2.30
C MET A 146 -1.63 -1.65 -2.26
N THR A 147 -1.48 -0.67 -3.13
CA THR A 147 -0.37 0.30 -3.11
C THR A 147 -0.88 1.66 -2.67
N ILE A 148 -0.07 2.39 -1.91
CA ILE A 148 -0.32 3.75 -1.44
C ILE A 148 0.96 4.55 -1.69
N CYS A 149 0.90 5.69 -2.36
CA CYS A 149 2.08 6.49 -2.68
C CYS A 149 1.94 7.97 -2.34
N THR A 150 3.08 8.62 -2.14
CA THR A 150 3.21 10.09 -2.07
C THR A 150 3.23 10.70 -3.47
N GLY A 151 3.29 12.04 -3.53
CA GLY A 151 3.53 12.74 -4.81
C GLY A 151 4.86 12.37 -5.46
N THR A 152 5.91 12.14 -4.67
CA THR A 152 7.20 11.65 -5.19
C THR A 152 7.04 10.27 -5.84
N GLY A 153 6.39 9.33 -5.14
CA GLY A 153 6.13 7.97 -5.63
C GLY A 153 5.13 7.88 -6.78
N SER A 154 4.34 8.93 -7.02
CA SER A 154 3.33 8.99 -8.09
C SER A 154 3.90 8.76 -9.48
N SER A 155 5.19 9.07 -9.69
CA SER A 155 5.90 8.92 -10.95
C SER A 155 6.49 7.51 -11.21
N SER A 156 6.46 6.63 -10.20
CA SER A 156 7.08 5.31 -10.21
C SER A 156 6.03 4.18 -10.35
N TRP A 157 5.90 3.31 -9.34
CA TRP A 157 5.02 2.14 -9.40
C TRP A 157 3.56 2.54 -9.66
N HIS A 158 3.08 3.59 -8.97
CA HIS A 158 1.72 4.11 -9.14
C HIS A 158 1.41 4.48 -10.60
N PHE A 159 2.30 5.23 -11.26
CA PHE A 159 2.13 5.60 -12.67
C PHE A 159 2.03 4.36 -13.56
N ASN A 160 2.95 3.41 -13.39
CA ASN A 160 3.08 2.28 -14.31
C ASN A 160 1.90 1.31 -14.24
N ILE A 161 1.29 1.11 -13.08
CA ILE A 161 0.12 0.22 -12.96
C ILE A 161 -1.20 0.91 -13.33
N ASN A 162 -1.24 2.25 -13.34
CA ASN A 162 -2.47 3.00 -13.59
C ASN A 162 -2.53 3.66 -14.98
N ARG A 163 -1.40 3.74 -15.70
CA ARG A 163 -1.35 4.41 -17.00
C ARG A 163 -2.23 3.72 -18.03
N MET A 164 -2.84 4.54 -18.88
CA MET A 164 -3.46 4.08 -20.10
C MET A 164 -2.39 3.94 -21.19
N THR A 165 -2.49 2.87 -21.95
CA THR A 165 -1.70 2.65 -23.17
C THR A 165 -2.57 2.90 -24.39
N GLU A 166 -1.93 3.20 -25.52
CA GLU A 166 -2.60 3.35 -26.81
C GLU A 166 -3.38 2.08 -27.16
N GLN A 167 -2.78 0.91 -26.92
CA GLN A 167 -3.44 -0.39 -27.07
C GLN A 167 -4.77 -0.48 -26.31
N THR A 168 -4.84 -0.04 -25.05
CA THR A 168 -6.10 -0.07 -24.29
C THR A 168 -7.16 0.84 -24.92
N ILE A 169 -6.77 1.99 -25.45
CA ILE A 169 -7.69 2.91 -26.13
C ILE A 169 -8.18 2.30 -27.46
N GLU A 170 -7.28 1.72 -28.24
CA GLU A 170 -7.61 1.02 -29.49
C GLU A 170 -8.58 -0.14 -29.26
N GLU A 171 -8.36 -0.93 -28.21
CA GLU A 171 -9.28 -2.02 -27.81
C GLU A 171 -10.68 -1.48 -27.49
N VAL A 172 -10.78 -0.39 -26.72
CA VAL A 172 -12.06 0.27 -26.43
C VAL A 172 -12.74 0.80 -27.69
N LEU A 173 -11.98 1.47 -28.57
CA LEU A 173 -12.50 1.97 -29.85
C LEU A 173 -13.01 0.83 -30.74
N SER A 174 -12.32 -0.32 -30.73
CA SER A 174 -12.76 -1.52 -31.48
C SER A 174 -14.10 -2.06 -30.97
N VAL A 175 -14.38 -1.94 -29.67
CA VAL A 175 -15.66 -2.34 -29.09
C VAL A 175 -16.76 -1.35 -29.48
N ILE A 176 -16.49 -0.04 -29.42
CA ILE A 176 -17.42 1.01 -29.83
C ILE A 176 -17.84 0.81 -31.29
N ASP A 177 -16.88 0.55 -32.18
CA ASP A 177 -17.13 0.26 -33.60
C ASP A 177 -18.00 -0.99 -33.78
N LYS A 178 -17.68 -2.09 -33.09
CA LYS A 178 -18.49 -3.34 -33.11
C LYS A 178 -19.91 -3.15 -32.58
N MET A 179 -20.13 -2.19 -31.67
CA MET A 179 -21.46 -1.82 -31.18
C MET A 179 -22.25 -0.95 -32.17
N GLY A 180 -21.64 -0.54 -33.30
CA GLY A 180 -22.25 0.34 -34.29
C GLY A 180 -22.37 1.79 -33.83
N LEU A 181 -21.65 2.16 -32.76
CA LEU A 181 -21.63 3.53 -32.24
C LEU A 181 -20.67 4.35 -33.10
N LYS A 182 -21.19 5.36 -33.80
CA LYS A 182 -20.38 6.27 -34.60
C LYS A 182 -19.92 7.44 -33.73
N LEU A 183 -18.62 7.70 -33.74
CA LEU A 183 -18.05 8.92 -33.18
C LEU A 183 -18.13 10.03 -34.23
N ASP A 184 -18.50 11.23 -33.81
CA ASP A 184 -18.61 12.40 -34.70
C ASP A 184 -17.25 12.86 -35.24
N GLN A 185 -16.17 12.49 -34.58
CA GLN A 185 -14.79 12.82 -34.94
C GLN A 185 -14.02 11.56 -35.31
N VAL A 186 -13.14 11.68 -36.31
CA VAL A 186 -12.16 10.65 -36.63
C VAL A 186 -11.15 10.58 -35.48
N VAL A 187 -10.96 9.38 -34.95
CA VAL A 187 -9.95 9.11 -33.92
C VAL A 187 -8.73 8.51 -34.60
N ASP A 188 -7.73 9.35 -34.86
CA ASP A 188 -6.43 8.94 -35.41
C ASP A 188 -5.40 8.67 -34.31
N ALA A 189 -4.19 8.26 -34.71
CA ALA A 189 -3.10 7.94 -33.79
C ALA A 189 -2.70 9.15 -32.92
N GLU A 190 -2.72 10.38 -33.47
CA GLU A 190 -2.40 11.59 -32.72
C GLU A 190 -3.44 11.86 -31.62
N MET A 191 -4.72 11.65 -31.91
CA MET A 191 -5.79 11.76 -30.92
C MET A 191 -5.65 10.70 -29.81
N ILE A 192 -5.29 9.46 -30.16
CA ILE A 192 -5.06 8.37 -29.19
C ILE A 192 -3.88 8.70 -28.26
N GLU A 193 -2.76 9.17 -28.81
CA GLU A 193 -1.60 9.61 -28.03
C GLU A 193 -1.99 10.75 -27.08
N ASN A 194 -2.75 11.74 -27.57
CA ASN A 194 -3.22 12.86 -26.77
C ASN A 194 -4.18 12.44 -25.65
N ILE A 195 -5.05 11.46 -25.88
CA ILE A 195 -5.92 10.88 -24.85
C ILE A 195 -5.07 10.22 -23.76
N CYS A 196 -4.12 9.36 -24.15
CA CYS A 196 -3.23 8.68 -23.23
C CYS A 196 -2.43 9.69 -22.40
N ARG A 197 -1.84 10.70 -23.05
CA ARG A 197 -1.10 11.77 -22.39
C ARG A 197 -1.96 12.53 -21.38
N LYS A 198 -3.12 13.05 -21.79
CA LYS A 198 -4.03 13.80 -20.90
C LYS A 198 -4.56 12.97 -19.74
N PHE A 199 -4.76 11.67 -19.93
CA PHE A 199 -5.14 10.77 -18.85
C PHE A 199 -3.97 10.57 -17.88
N ASN A 200 -2.80 10.22 -18.40
CA ASN A 200 -1.61 9.85 -17.63
C ASN A 200 -1.01 11.03 -16.86
N GLU A 201 -1.18 12.27 -17.35
CA GLU A 201 -0.81 13.50 -16.63
C GLU A 201 -1.47 13.60 -15.24
N LYS A 202 -2.68 13.05 -15.08
CA LYS A 202 -3.43 13.08 -13.80
C LYS A 202 -2.91 12.11 -12.75
N LEU A 203 -2.09 11.13 -13.15
CA LEU A 203 -1.53 10.12 -12.23
C LEU A 203 -0.35 10.67 -11.44
N ARG A 204 0.24 11.78 -11.91
CA ARG A 204 1.36 12.44 -11.24
C ARG A 204 0.83 13.64 -10.45
N PHE A 205 1.29 13.78 -9.22
CA PHE A 205 0.91 14.87 -8.34
C PHE A 205 2.10 15.36 -7.51
N GLY A 206 1.99 16.58 -6.98
CA GLY A 206 3.11 17.30 -6.38
C GLY A 206 3.69 16.59 -5.15
N PRO A 207 5.03 16.49 -5.02
CA PRO A 207 5.69 15.87 -3.86
C PRO A 207 5.44 16.63 -2.54
N GLU A 208 5.00 17.87 -2.59
CA GLU A 208 4.66 18.71 -1.46
C GLU A 208 3.26 18.43 -0.88
N LEU A 209 2.41 17.71 -1.62
CA LEU A 209 1.04 17.45 -1.21
C LEU A 209 0.99 16.46 -0.05
N THR A 210 0.10 16.74 0.91
CA THR A 210 -0.18 15.88 2.08
C THR A 210 -1.26 14.83 1.81
N THR A 211 -1.56 14.59 0.53
CA THR A 211 -2.50 13.55 0.10
C THR A 211 -1.71 12.36 -0.42
N MET A 212 -2.26 11.17 -0.22
CA MET A 212 -1.75 9.93 -0.76
C MET A 212 -2.64 9.49 -1.92
N ALA A 213 -2.06 8.86 -2.94
CA ALA A 213 -2.83 8.11 -3.92
C ALA A 213 -2.80 6.63 -3.58
N PHE A 214 -3.94 5.95 -3.61
CA PHE A 214 -4.02 4.51 -3.41
C PHE A 214 -4.46 3.78 -4.68
N SER A 215 -4.10 2.51 -4.81
CA SER A 215 -4.55 1.63 -5.89
C SER A 215 -4.70 0.19 -5.39
N VAL A 216 -5.91 -0.34 -5.49
CA VAL A 216 -6.25 -1.73 -5.22
C VAL A 216 -5.96 -2.56 -6.47
N ARG A 217 -5.12 -3.58 -6.34
CA ARG A 217 -4.68 -4.41 -7.48
C ARG A 217 -5.59 -5.62 -7.66
N ASP A 218 -6.11 -5.80 -8.86
CA ASP A 218 -6.94 -6.95 -9.25
C ASP A 218 -8.08 -7.26 -8.24
N PRO A 219 -8.97 -6.29 -7.97
CA PRO A 219 -10.02 -6.45 -6.97
C PRO A 219 -11.05 -7.51 -7.39
N VAL A 220 -11.51 -8.27 -6.40
CA VAL A 220 -12.63 -9.23 -6.54
C VAL A 220 -13.85 -8.66 -5.82
N PHE A 221 -14.92 -8.40 -6.57
CA PHE A 221 -16.16 -7.86 -6.01
C PHE A 221 -17.28 -8.89 -5.98
N ASN A 222 -17.97 -9.00 -4.84
CA ASN A 222 -19.16 -9.84 -4.65
C ASN A 222 -19.97 -9.37 -3.42
N ALA A 223 -20.92 -10.17 -2.94
CA ALA A 223 -21.74 -9.82 -1.77
C ALA A 223 -20.92 -9.63 -0.48
N THR A 224 -19.81 -10.37 -0.33
CA THR A 224 -18.91 -10.28 0.83
C THR A 224 -17.88 -9.16 0.69
N PHE A 225 -17.41 -8.91 -0.54
CA PHE A 225 -16.41 -7.91 -0.89
C PHE A 225 -17.07 -6.81 -1.74
N PRO A 226 -17.66 -5.78 -1.11
CA PRO A 226 -18.40 -4.76 -1.82
C PRO A 226 -17.50 -3.95 -2.76
N LYS A 227 -18.11 -3.42 -3.83
CA LYS A 227 -17.43 -2.51 -4.76
C LYS A 227 -16.91 -1.29 -4.01
N MET A 228 -15.65 -0.96 -4.27
CA MET A 228 -15.02 0.29 -3.84
C MET A 228 -14.32 0.95 -5.02
N SER A 229 -13.94 2.21 -4.86
CA SER A 229 -13.01 2.86 -5.78
C SER A 229 -11.69 2.09 -5.79
N ILE A 230 -11.29 1.57 -6.95
CA ILE A 230 -10.05 0.80 -7.10
C ILE A 230 -8.79 1.68 -7.04
N ARG A 231 -8.97 2.98 -7.15
CA ARG A 231 -7.93 4.00 -7.05
C ARG A 231 -8.56 5.32 -6.62
N GLY A 232 -7.76 6.16 -5.98
CA GLY A 232 -8.21 7.47 -5.53
C GLY A 232 -7.16 8.17 -4.70
N PHE A 233 -7.54 9.32 -4.15
CA PHE A 233 -6.74 10.05 -3.19
C PHE A 233 -7.34 9.90 -1.79
N ALA A 234 -6.49 9.97 -0.78
CA ALA A 234 -6.85 9.89 0.63
C ALA A 234 -5.90 10.72 1.48
N ASN A 235 -6.39 11.26 2.60
CA ASN A 235 -5.56 11.86 3.64
C ASN A 235 -5.16 10.81 4.70
N LYS A 236 -6.02 9.82 4.91
CA LYS A 236 -5.88 8.77 5.91
C LYS A 236 -6.36 7.43 5.36
N ILE A 237 -5.59 6.36 5.59
CA ILE A 237 -6.03 5.00 5.25
C ILE A 237 -5.77 4.08 6.45
N LEU A 238 -6.83 3.45 6.96
CA LEU A 238 -6.75 2.44 8.01
C LEU A 238 -6.94 1.06 7.39
N ILE A 239 -6.06 0.12 7.72
CA ILE A 239 -6.05 -1.22 7.12
C ILE A 239 -5.88 -2.25 8.22
N LYS A 240 -6.75 -3.26 8.23
CA LYS A 240 -6.64 -4.42 9.11
C LYS A 240 -6.45 -5.69 8.29
N SER A 241 -5.35 -6.39 8.53
CA SER A 241 -5.01 -7.61 7.80
C SER A 241 -5.89 -8.79 8.20
N ARG A 242 -6.32 -9.57 7.22
CA ARG A 242 -6.84 -10.94 7.38
C ARG A 242 -5.96 -11.99 6.69
N CYS A 243 -4.82 -11.59 6.18
CA CYS A 243 -3.88 -12.44 5.47
C CYS A 243 -3.15 -13.40 6.41
N LYS A 244 -2.66 -14.53 5.89
CA LYS A 244 -1.90 -15.49 6.70
C LYS A 244 -0.41 -15.16 6.76
N ASN A 245 0.16 -14.78 5.62
CA ASN A 245 1.59 -14.47 5.48
C ASN A 245 1.73 -13.22 4.60
N ALA A 246 1.29 -12.07 5.12
CA ALA A 246 1.34 -10.80 4.41
C ALA A 246 2.40 -9.88 5.00
N HIS A 247 2.83 -8.95 4.15
CA HIS A 247 3.82 -7.96 4.51
C HIS A 247 3.35 -6.57 4.08
N LEU A 248 3.84 -5.59 4.84
CA LEU A 248 3.85 -4.19 4.47
C LEU A 248 5.27 -3.86 3.98
N ILE A 249 5.37 -3.40 2.73
CA ILE A 249 6.64 -3.09 2.06
C ILE A 249 6.74 -1.59 1.84
N LEU A 250 7.78 -0.96 2.37
CA LEU A 250 8.04 0.48 2.28
C LEU A 250 9.19 0.72 1.30
N ASP A 251 8.96 1.59 0.32
CA ASP A 251 9.94 2.00 -0.70
C ASP A 251 10.64 0.83 -1.40
N GLY A 252 9.97 -0.32 -1.48
CA GLY A 252 10.51 -1.56 -2.04
C GLY A 252 11.67 -2.20 -1.27
N SER A 253 12.07 -1.65 -0.11
CA SER A 253 13.30 -2.04 0.59
C SER A 253 13.06 -2.55 2.01
N THR A 254 12.10 -1.96 2.72
CA THR A 254 11.79 -2.34 4.10
C THR A 254 10.55 -3.21 4.11
N SER A 255 10.65 -4.41 4.69
CA SER A 255 9.57 -5.38 4.75
C SER A 255 9.19 -5.67 6.19
N MET A 256 7.90 -5.55 6.50
CA MET A 256 7.36 -5.75 7.85
C MET A 256 6.23 -6.78 7.82
N PRO A 257 6.18 -7.75 8.74
CA PRO A 257 5.06 -8.66 8.85
C PRO A 257 3.74 -7.91 9.08
N PHE A 258 2.71 -8.29 8.35
CA PHE A 258 1.37 -7.70 8.41
C PHE A 258 0.30 -8.80 8.32
N ASN A 259 0.41 -9.77 9.21
CA ASN A 259 -0.46 -10.95 9.26
C ASN A 259 -1.81 -10.66 9.93
N ARG A 260 -2.70 -11.65 9.92
CA ARG A 260 -4.05 -11.59 10.48
C ARG A 260 -4.08 -10.89 11.83
N GLY A 261 -4.98 -9.91 11.95
CA GLY A 261 -5.17 -9.13 13.16
C GLY A 261 -4.26 -7.90 13.27
N ALA A 262 -3.18 -7.83 12.50
CA ALA A 262 -2.37 -6.62 12.41
C ALA A 262 -3.19 -5.47 11.80
N GLU A 263 -2.98 -4.27 12.32
CA GLU A 263 -3.71 -3.07 11.94
C GLU A 263 -2.74 -1.90 11.83
N VAL A 264 -2.81 -1.18 10.70
CA VAL A 264 -1.95 -0.04 10.40
C VAL A 264 -2.77 1.16 9.97
N LEU A 265 -2.30 2.32 10.41
CA LEU A 265 -2.76 3.63 10.01
C LEU A 265 -1.71 4.30 9.14
N LEU A 266 -2.12 4.73 7.95
CA LEU A 266 -1.30 5.45 6.98
C LEU A 266 -1.77 6.90 6.90
N GLU A 267 -0.87 7.84 7.14
CA GLU A 267 -1.13 9.29 7.12
C GLU A 267 0.11 10.04 6.61
N ILE A 268 -0.06 11.26 6.10
CA ILE A 268 1.05 12.18 5.83
C ILE A 268 0.97 13.35 6.80
N HIS A 269 2.09 13.65 7.43
CA HIS A 269 2.20 14.84 8.28
C HIS A 269 3.32 15.77 7.80
N PRO A 270 3.12 17.11 7.83
CA PRO A 270 4.13 18.06 7.41
C PRO A 270 5.47 17.93 8.14
N GLU A 271 5.46 17.54 9.42
CA GLU A 271 6.68 17.35 10.20
C GLU A 271 7.53 16.15 9.74
N ASP A 272 6.95 15.22 8.99
CA ASP A 272 7.68 14.10 8.39
C ASP A 272 8.26 14.47 7.03
N ALA A 273 8.09 15.67 6.51
CA ALA A 273 8.61 16.02 5.19
C ALA A 273 10.16 15.96 5.13
N LEU A 274 10.68 15.36 4.05
CA LEU A 274 12.10 15.37 3.71
C LEU A 274 12.45 16.68 3.00
N ARG A 275 13.58 17.29 3.38
CA ARG A 275 14.13 18.46 2.69
C ARG A 275 15.00 18.03 1.52
N THR A 276 14.68 18.53 0.34
CA THR A 276 15.41 18.24 -0.89
C THR A 276 16.12 19.50 -1.37
N ALA A 277 17.41 19.40 -1.66
CA ALA A 277 18.17 20.48 -2.28
C ALA A 277 17.90 20.49 -3.80
N VAL A 278 17.43 21.63 -4.31
CA VAL A 278 17.21 21.85 -5.74
C VAL A 278 18.32 22.72 -6.28
N PHE A 279 19.04 22.20 -7.27
CA PHE A 279 20.08 22.92 -7.98
C PHE A 279 19.53 23.48 -9.29
N SER A 280 19.45 24.80 -9.41
CA SER A 280 19.16 25.44 -10.69
C SER A 280 20.41 25.41 -11.58
N LYS A 281 20.30 24.85 -12.78
CA LYS A 281 21.32 25.07 -13.81
C LYS A 281 21.20 26.51 -14.29
N GLU A 282 22.21 27.35 -14.03
CA GLU A 282 22.38 28.59 -14.80
C GLU A 282 22.57 28.21 -16.28
N HIS A 283 21.76 28.81 -17.16
CA HIS A 283 22.11 28.88 -18.58
C HIS A 283 23.36 29.77 -18.67
N ARG A 284 24.52 29.15 -18.93
CA ARG A 284 25.65 29.90 -19.47
C ARG A 284 25.26 30.32 -20.88
N SER A 285 24.82 31.57 -21.01
CA SER A 285 24.74 32.30 -22.28
C SER A 285 26.12 32.46 -22.90
#